data_AF-A0A7Z9ZMR3-F1
#
_entry.id   AF-A0A7Z9ZMR3-F1
#
_cell.length_a   1.000
_cell.length_b   1.000
_cell.length_c   1.000
_cell.angle_alpha   90.00
_cell.angle_beta   90.00
_cell.angle_gamma   90.00
#
_symmetry.space_group_name_H-M   'P 1'
#
loop_
_entity.id
_entity.type
_entity.pdbx_description
1 polymer ?
#
loop_
_entity_poly.entity_id
_entity_poly.type
_entity_poly.pdbx_seq_one_letter_code
_entity_poly.pdbx_strand_id
1 'polypeptide(L)'
;MSVMNLVARSISRRAWDRLRAGPAPAQVLAVFEHACDLVTSDGEVIGLVLQAVGEGPLSVVVEGGPGLFGSLQVGTAAQLTLSAIVVGRLRVDLSAARIWDPRPDWDALRARRATLEASLLAVRDLALKRTTGEGLLALLADPSIMGSDRHDAVLARAREGMDLLRRGWQGDLNALQEGAARLAGLGGGLTPSGDDFLTGLMLWAWLAHPDPPTFCQAVA
;
A
#
# COMPACT_ATOMS: atom_id res chain seq x y z
N MET A 1 -28.69 15.91 -23.42
CA MET A 1 -28.37 15.55 -22.02
C MET A 1 -26.96 16.06 -21.73
N SER A 2 -26.73 16.71 -20.59
CA SER A 2 -25.49 17.46 -20.28
C SER A 2 -24.35 16.55 -19.76
N VAL A 3 -23.10 16.92 -20.05
CA VAL A 3 -21.89 16.30 -19.46
C VAL A 3 -21.73 16.82 -18.03
N MET A 4 -21.47 15.90 -17.08
CA MET A 4 -21.17 16.26 -15.70
C MET A 4 -19.68 16.55 -15.57
N ASN A 5 -19.33 17.79 -15.22
CA ASN A 5 -17.95 18.20 -14.99
C ASN A 5 -17.64 18.20 -13.49
N LEU A 6 -16.54 17.57 -13.13
CA LEU A 6 -15.98 17.53 -11.78
C LEU A 6 -14.55 18.06 -11.80
N VAL A 7 -14.07 18.50 -10.66
CA VAL A 7 -12.67 18.89 -10.45
C VAL A 7 -12.02 17.89 -9.50
N ALA A 8 -10.84 17.40 -9.86
CA ALA A 8 -10.03 16.59 -8.97
C ALA A 8 -9.31 17.48 -7.96
N ARG A 9 -9.37 17.10 -6.68
CA ARG A 9 -8.61 17.72 -5.59
C ARG A 9 -7.16 17.25 -5.60
N SER A 10 -6.97 15.95 -5.78
CA SER A 10 -5.64 15.36 -5.86
C SER A 10 -5.59 14.13 -6.76
N ILE A 11 -4.38 13.81 -7.17
CA ILE A 11 -4.04 12.64 -7.98
C ILE A 11 -2.80 11.99 -7.41
N SER A 12 -2.79 10.67 -7.28
CA SER A 12 -1.62 9.95 -6.80
C SER A 12 -0.44 10.11 -7.75
N ARG A 13 0.80 10.08 -7.24
CA ARG A 13 2.02 10.13 -8.05
C ARG A 13 1.99 9.08 -9.17
N ARG A 14 1.57 7.85 -8.86
CA ARG A 14 1.49 6.75 -9.82
C ARG A 14 0.49 7.04 -10.94
N ALA A 15 -0.73 7.49 -10.60
CA ALA A 15 -1.72 7.85 -11.61
C ALA A 15 -1.23 9.03 -12.46
N TRP A 16 -0.61 10.04 -11.85
CA TRP A 16 -0.04 11.18 -12.57
C TRP A 16 1.05 10.76 -13.56
N ASP A 17 2.01 9.93 -13.14
CA ASP A 17 3.11 9.47 -13.99
C ASP A 17 2.58 8.65 -15.18
N ARG A 18 1.52 7.86 -14.97
CA ARG A 18 0.83 7.16 -16.05
C ARG A 18 0.22 8.11 -17.08
N LEU A 19 -0.48 9.15 -16.63
CA LEU A 19 -1.07 10.14 -17.54
C LEU A 19 0.02 10.96 -18.26
N ARG A 20 1.17 11.16 -17.62
CA ARG A 20 2.33 11.84 -18.20
C ARG A 20 3.00 11.03 -19.31
N ALA A 21 2.92 9.70 -19.27
CA ALA A 21 3.41 8.83 -20.33
C ALA A 21 2.63 8.99 -21.65
N GLY A 22 1.40 9.52 -21.58
CA GLY A 22 0.59 9.86 -22.74
C GLY A 22 -0.88 9.50 -22.56
N PRO A 23 -1.76 9.96 -23.48
CA PRO A 23 -3.16 9.59 -23.47
C PRO A 23 -3.34 8.08 -23.57
N ALA A 24 -4.33 7.54 -22.84
CA ALA A 24 -4.62 6.11 -22.87
C ALA A 24 -6.13 5.84 -22.89
N PRO A 25 -6.60 4.90 -23.73
CA PRO A 25 -7.92 4.35 -23.57
C PRO A 25 -7.97 3.51 -22.29
N ALA A 26 -9.10 3.56 -21.62
CA ALA A 26 -9.40 2.76 -20.44
C ALA A 26 -10.87 2.36 -20.47
N GLN A 27 -11.27 1.55 -19.49
CA GLN A 27 -12.66 1.21 -19.25
C GLN A 27 -12.93 1.09 -17.76
N VAL A 28 -14.19 1.22 -17.37
CA VAL A 28 -14.61 0.95 -16.00
C VAL A 28 -14.37 -0.52 -15.67
N LEU A 29 -13.54 -0.77 -14.66
CA LEU A 29 -13.26 -2.07 -14.09
C LEU A 29 -14.32 -2.45 -13.04
N ALA A 30 -14.59 -1.53 -12.12
CA ALA A 30 -15.53 -1.74 -11.02
C ALA A 30 -16.17 -0.41 -10.60
N VAL A 31 -17.39 -0.48 -10.08
CA VAL A 31 -18.12 0.67 -9.54
C VAL A 31 -18.60 0.33 -8.14
N PHE A 32 -18.33 1.25 -7.21
CA PHE A 32 -18.71 1.18 -5.82
C PHE A 32 -19.47 2.46 -5.43
N GLU A 33 -20.03 2.47 -4.21
CA GLU A 33 -20.76 3.63 -3.69
C GLU A 33 -19.92 4.91 -3.67
N HIS A 34 -18.62 4.79 -3.37
CA HIS A 34 -17.69 5.91 -3.21
C HIS A 34 -16.48 5.87 -4.16
N ALA A 35 -16.43 4.93 -5.10
CA ALA A 35 -15.30 4.78 -6.02
C ALA A 35 -15.72 4.22 -7.38
N CYS A 36 -14.97 4.56 -8.41
CA CYS A 36 -15.04 3.96 -9.74
C CYS A 36 -13.62 3.65 -10.19
N ASP A 37 -13.31 2.36 -10.31
CA ASP A 37 -12.00 1.92 -10.77
C ASP A 37 -12.00 1.84 -12.29
N LEU A 38 -10.97 2.42 -12.89
CA LEU A 38 -10.69 2.37 -14.31
C LEU A 38 -9.49 1.47 -14.55
N VAL A 39 -9.50 0.73 -15.65
CA VAL A 39 -8.38 -0.09 -16.09
C VAL A 39 -8.01 0.25 -17.52
N THR A 40 -6.73 0.46 -17.77
CA THR A 40 -6.16 0.65 -19.11
C THR A 40 -5.95 -0.69 -19.81
N SER A 41 -5.68 -0.67 -21.12
CA SER A 41 -5.46 -1.90 -21.91
C SER A 41 -4.23 -2.72 -21.48
N ASP A 42 -3.25 -2.06 -20.86
CA ASP A 42 -2.04 -2.67 -20.27
C ASP A 42 -2.24 -3.10 -18.81
N GLY A 43 -3.46 -2.99 -18.26
CA GLY A 43 -3.83 -3.51 -16.95
C GLY A 43 -3.56 -2.56 -15.77
N GLU A 44 -3.17 -1.31 -16.02
CA GLU A 44 -2.99 -0.34 -14.95
C GLU A 44 -4.33 0.20 -14.44
N VAL A 45 -4.45 0.29 -13.13
CA VAL A 45 -5.68 0.71 -12.45
C VAL A 45 -5.55 2.14 -11.93
N ILE A 46 -6.58 2.95 -12.18
CA ILE A 46 -6.76 4.29 -11.62
C ILE A 46 -8.15 4.36 -10.98
N GLY A 47 -8.20 4.64 -9.68
CA GLY A 47 -9.45 4.78 -8.94
C GLY A 47 -9.92 6.23 -8.93
N LEU A 48 -11.08 6.54 -9.51
CA LEU A 48 -11.79 7.78 -9.21
C LEU A 48 -12.49 7.59 -7.86
N VAL A 49 -12.07 8.32 -6.83
CA VAL A 49 -12.60 8.14 -5.47
C VAL A 49 -13.20 9.44 -4.94
N LEU A 50 -14.26 9.32 -4.15
CA LEU A 50 -14.81 10.48 -3.45
C LEU A 50 -13.87 10.91 -2.33
N GLN A 51 -13.91 12.21 -1.99
CA GLN A 51 -13.14 12.78 -0.88
C GLN A 51 -13.28 12.05 0.47
N ALA A 52 -14.39 11.33 0.70
CA ALA A 52 -14.60 10.55 1.91
C ALA A 52 -13.70 9.30 2.00
N VAL A 53 -13.28 8.75 0.86
CA VAL A 53 -12.31 7.64 0.80
C VAL A 53 -10.90 8.15 1.06
N GLY A 54 -10.59 9.35 0.56
CA GLY A 54 -9.31 10.00 0.74
C GLY A 54 -8.25 9.59 -0.29
N GLU A 55 -7.02 9.99 -0.03
CA GLU A 55 -5.88 9.81 -0.94
C GLU A 55 -5.30 8.40 -0.79
N GLY A 56 -5.04 7.75 -1.92
CA GLY A 56 -4.50 6.40 -2.02
C GLY A 56 -3.55 6.24 -3.21
N PRO A 57 -2.77 5.16 -3.25
CA PRO A 57 -1.69 4.98 -4.24
C PRO A 57 -2.16 5.00 -5.69
N LEU A 58 -3.44 4.71 -5.95
CA LEU A 58 -4.05 4.68 -7.28
C LEU A 58 -5.14 5.75 -7.47
N SER A 59 -5.32 6.65 -6.50
CA SER A 59 -6.52 7.50 -6.45
C SER A 59 -6.38 8.78 -7.26
N VAL A 60 -7.48 9.16 -7.91
CA VAL A 60 -7.83 10.54 -8.25
C VAL A 60 -9.01 10.92 -7.36
N VAL A 61 -8.80 11.86 -6.45
CA VAL A 61 -9.81 12.28 -5.48
C VAL A 61 -10.67 13.38 -6.08
N VAL A 62 -11.98 13.16 -6.14
CA VAL A 62 -12.96 14.11 -6.67
C VAL A 62 -13.95 14.56 -5.60
N GLU A 63 -14.47 15.77 -5.76
CA GLU A 63 -15.57 16.28 -4.92
C GLU A 63 -16.91 15.71 -5.39
N GLY A 64 -17.73 15.27 -4.44
CA GLY A 64 -19.04 14.69 -4.71
C GLY A 64 -19.60 13.93 -3.52
N GLY A 65 -20.79 13.36 -3.71
CA GLY A 65 -21.50 12.54 -2.72
C GLY A 65 -21.60 11.07 -3.14
N PRO A 66 -22.02 10.19 -2.21
CA PRO A 66 -22.27 8.77 -2.49
C PRO A 66 -23.16 8.59 -3.71
N GLY A 67 -22.89 7.59 -4.55
CA GLY A 67 -23.68 7.32 -5.75
C GLY A 67 -23.37 8.21 -6.96
N LEU A 68 -22.41 9.14 -6.86
CA LEU A 68 -21.92 9.96 -7.98
C LEU A 68 -21.59 9.13 -9.24
N PHE A 69 -21.03 7.93 -9.03
CA PHE A 69 -20.63 7.02 -10.11
C PHE A 69 -21.73 6.04 -10.52
N GLY A 70 -22.92 6.10 -9.90
CA GLY A 70 -23.98 5.09 -10.04
C GLY A 70 -24.55 4.94 -11.45
N SER A 71 -24.34 5.91 -12.35
CA SER A 71 -24.71 5.79 -13.76
C SER A 71 -23.67 5.07 -14.63
N LEU A 72 -22.47 4.80 -14.10
CA LEU A 72 -21.41 4.09 -14.82
C LEU A 72 -21.60 2.58 -14.67
N GLN A 73 -21.19 1.84 -15.69
CA GLN A 73 -21.25 0.38 -15.73
C GLN A 73 -19.88 -0.18 -16.09
N VAL A 74 -19.59 -1.40 -15.63
CA VAL A 74 -18.38 -2.13 -16.03
C VAL A 74 -18.29 -2.18 -17.56
N GLY A 75 -17.09 -1.94 -18.09
CA GLY A 75 -16.83 -1.84 -19.52
C GLY A 75 -17.16 -0.48 -20.15
N THR A 76 -17.69 0.50 -19.39
CA THR A 76 -17.89 1.86 -19.91
C THR A 76 -16.55 2.44 -20.33
N ALA A 77 -16.44 2.86 -21.60
CA ALA A 77 -15.22 3.43 -22.14
C ALA A 77 -14.82 4.72 -21.40
N ALA A 78 -13.51 4.84 -21.18
CA ALA A 78 -12.88 6.00 -20.59
C ALA A 78 -11.69 6.46 -21.45
N GLN A 79 -11.44 7.75 -21.47
CA GLN A 79 -10.26 8.36 -22.05
C GLN A 79 -9.50 9.09 -20.96
N LEU A 80 -8.23 8.72 -20.81
CA LEU A 80 -7.33 9.30 -19.83
C LEU A 80 -6.36 10.25 -20.55
N THR A 81 -6.20 11.45 -20.03
CA THR A 81 -5.19 12.42 -20.47
C THR A 81 -4.62 13.16 -19.27
N LEU A 82 -3.54 13.91 -19.47
CA LEU A 82 -2.93 14.72 -18.40
C LEU A 82 -3.86 15.82 -17.86
N SER A 83 -4.81 16.29 -18.68
CA SER A 83 -5.72 17.38 -18.29
C SER A 83 -7.08 16.90 -17.81
N ALA A 84 -7.52 15.71 -18.21
CA ALA A 84 -8.82 15.20 -17.80
C ALA A 84 -8.96 13.68 -17.91
N ILE A 85 -9.86 13.14 -17.11
CA ILE A 85 -10.41 11.79 -17.26
C ILE A 85 -11.85 11.92 -17.73
N VAL A 86 -12.18 11.29 -18.86
CA VAL A 86 -13.55 11.26 -19.39
C VAL A 86 -14.04 9.82 -19.34
N VAL A 87 -15.17 9.56 -18.69
CA VAL A 87 -15.78 8.23 -18.60
C VAL A 87 -17.29 8.33 -18.74
N GLY A 88 -17.85 7.74 -19.79
CA GLY A 88 -19.26 7.92 -20.14
C GLY A 88 -19.64 9.41 -20.28
N ARG A 89 -20.48 9.92 -19.37
CA ARG A 89 -20.92 11.32 -19.32
C ARG A 89 -20.20 12.16 -18.26
N LEU A 90 -19.23 11.55 -17.57
CA LEU A 90 -18.44 12.19 -16.53
C LEU A 90 -17.14 12.71 -17.13
N ARG A 91 -16.80 13.96 -16.82
CA ARG A 91 -15.50 14.55 -17.09
C ARG A 91 -14.91 15.05 -15.78
N VAL A 92 -13.74 14.53 -15.42
CA VAL A 92 -12.95 14.98 -14.27
C VAL A 92 -11.79 15.82 -14.80
N ASP A 93 -11.77 17.10 -14.44
CA ASP A 93 -10.67 18.01 -14.72
C ASP A 93 -9.52 17.79 -13.72
N LEU A 94 -8.30 17.63 -14.24
CA LEU A 94 -7.09 17.37 -13.47
C LEU A 94 -6.16 18.60 -13.38
N SER A 95 -6.49 19.70 -14.07
CA SER A 95 -5.59 20.85 -14.24
C SER A 95 -5.16 21.51 -12.92
N ALA A 96 -6.03 21.48 -11.90
CA ALA A 96 -5.76 22.02 -10.57
C ALA A 96 -5.47 20.94 -9.51
N ALA A 97 -5.39 19.67 -9.90
CA ALA A 97 -5.22 18.58 -8.95
C ALA A 97 -3.82 18.62 -8.32
N ARG A 98 -3.74 18.61 -6.99
CA ARG A 98 -2.46 18.45 -6.29
C ARG A 98 -1.95 17.02 -6.47
N ILE A 99 -0.68 16.87 -6.82
CA ILE A 99 -0.06 15.55 -6.81
C ILE A 99 0.12 15.10 -5.36
N TRP A 100 -0.48 13.97 -5.00
CA TRP A 100 -0.29 13.31 -3.73
C TRP A 100 0.76 12.21 -3.87
N ASP A 101 1.76 12.29 -3.01
CA ASP A 101 2.89 11.37 -2.98
C ASP A 101 3.13 10.98 -1.52
N PRO A 102 2.80 9.75 -1.09
CA PRO A 102 2.86 9.31 0.30
C PRO A 102 4.30 9.04 0.76
N ARG A 103 5.26 9.83 0.29
CA ARG A 103 6.68 9.69 0.65
C ARG A 103 6.94 10.44 1.96
N PRO A 104 7.32 9.74 3.05
CA PRO A 104 7.75 10.41 4.27
C PRO A 104 9.01 11.25 4.03
N ASP A 105 9.20 12.27 4.85
CA ASP A 105 10.48 12.96 4.96
C ASP A 105 11.49 12.04 5.67
N TRP A 106 12.12 11.17 4.87
CA TRP A 106 13.06 10.18 5.37
C TRP A 106 14.31 10.81 6.00
N ASP A 107 14.74 11.97 5.52
CA ASP A 107 15.90 12.67 6.07
C ASP A 107 15.60 13.19 7.48
N ALA A 108 14.44 13.82 7.67
CA ALA A 108 13.99 14.25 8.99
C ALA A 108 13.76 13.07 9.95
N LEU A 109 13.22 11.95 9.46
CA LEU A 109 13.04 10.74 10.26
C LEU A 109 14.38 10.11 10.66
N ARG A 110 15.34 10.02 9.73
CA ARG A 110 16.71 9.53 9.99
C ARG A 110 17.43 10.37 11.02
N ALA A 111 17.31 11.69 10.94
CA ALA A 111 17.87 12.61 11.94
C ALA A 111 17.31 12.37 13.37
N ARG A 112 16.12 11.78 13.48
CA ARG A 112 15.44 11.46 14.74
C ARG A 112 15.47 9.98 15.11
N ARG A 113 16.29 9.17 14.41
CA ARG A 113 16.31 7.71 14.56
C ARG A 113 16.48 7.24 16.02
N ALA A 114 17.42 7.82 16.77
CA ALA A 114 17.67 7.42 18.16
C ALA A 114 16.43 7.60 19.06
N THR A 115 15.67 8.68 18.87
CA THR A 115 14.41 8.93 19.60
C THR A 115 13.32 7.94 19.21
N LEU A 116 13.24 7.58 17.93
CA LEU A 116 12.30 6.58 17.43
C LEU A 116 12.64 5.19 17.99
N GLU A 117 13.92 4.83 18.00
CA GLU A 117 14.43 3.58 18.60
C GLU A 117 14.10 3.48 20.09
N ALA A 118 14.31 4.56 20.85
CA ALA A 118 13.94 4.63 22.27
C ALA A 118 12.43 4.44 22.51
N SER A 119 11.59 4.77 21.51
CA SER A 119 10.13 4.61 21.60
C SER A 119 9.66 3.18 21.27
N LEU A 120 10.51 2.33 20.68
CA LEU A 120 10.12 0.99 20.24
C LEU A 120 9.68 0.08 21.40
N LEU A 121 10.27 0.24 22.59
CA LEU A 121 9.86 -0.52 23.77
C LEU A 121 8.42 -0.17 24.17
N ALA A 122 8.07 1.12 24.20
CA ALA A 122 6.70 1.55 24.51
C ALA A 122 5.69 1.08 23.44
N VAL A 123 6.07 1.10 22.16
CA VAL A 123 5.25 0.57 21.07
C VAL A 123 5.06 -0.94 21.20
N ARG A 124 6.12 -1.69 21.51
CA ARG A 124 6.05 -3.13 21.78
C ARG A 124 5.09 -3.42 22.93
N ASP A 125 5.24 -2.72 24.05
CA ASP A 125 4.39 -2.92 25.22
C ASP A 125 2.91 -2.63 24.92
N LEU A 126 2.64 -1.56 24.15
CA LEU A 126 1.29 -1.24 23.71
C LEU A 126 0.73 -2.31 22.77
N ALA A 127 1.54 -2.80 21.82
CA ALA A 127 1.14 -3.85 20.89
C ALA A 127 0.82 -5.16 21.64
N LEU A 128 1.66 -5.57 22.60
CA LEU A 128 1.43 -6.76 23.43
C LEU A 128 0.19 -6.64 24.32
N LYS A 129 -0.15 -5.44 24.81
CA LYS A 129 -1.41 -5.21 25.55
C LYS A 129 -2.67 -5.33 24.68
N ARG A 130 -2.52 -5.22 23.36
CA ARG A 130 -3.62 -5.24 22.38
C ARG A 130 -3.66 -6.54 21.58
N THR A 131 -2.68 -7.43 21.75
CA THR A 131 -2.62 -8.68 21.00
C THR A 131 -3.77 -9.60 21.41
N THR A 132 -4.36 -10.25 20.42
CA THR A 132 -5.33 -11.34 20.61
C THR A 132 -4.64 -12.71 20.63
N GLY A 133 -3.31 -12.76 20.49
CA GLY A 133 -2.54 -13.99 20.30
C GLY A 133 -2.51 -14.49 18.85
N GLU A 134 -3.23 -13.84 17.93
CA GLU A 134 -3.25 -14.19 16.51
C GLU A 134 -2.15 -13.44 15.73
N GLY A 135 -1.69 -14.06 14.63
CA GLY A 135 -0.71 -13.48 13.72
C GLY A 135 0.73 -13.46 14.26
N LEU A 136 1.61 -12.70 13.61
CA LEU A 136 3.04 -12.69 13.92
C LEU A 136 3.41 -11.89 15.17
N LEU A 137 2.48 -11.10 15.73
CA LEU A 137 2.71 -10.36 16.96
C LEU A 137 2.96 -11.30 18.16
N ALA A 138 2.41 -12.52 18.10
CA ALA A 138 2.69 -13.61 19.05
C ALA A 138 4.18 -13.92 19.20
N LEU A 139 5.01 -13.66 18.17
CA LEU A 139 6.46 -13.87 18.25
C LEU A 139 7.16 -12.92 19.23
N LEU A 140 6.53 -11.79 19.59
CA LEU A 140 7.03 -10.85 20.59
C LEU A 140 6.59 -11.19 22.02
N ALA A 141 5.60 -12.08 22.18
CA ALA A 141 5.08 -12.54 23.45
C ALA A 141 5.96 -13.66 24.05
N ASP A 142 5.85 -13.86 25.36
CA ASP A 142 6.59 -14.92 26.06
C ASP A 142 6.13 -16.31 25.56
N PRO A 143 7.05 -17.20 25.13
CA PRO A 143 6.72 -18.55 24.67
C PRO A 143 5.93 -19.39 25.69
N SER A 144 6.01 -19.06 26.97
CA SER A 144 5.28 -19.75 28.05
C SER A 144 3.76 -19.52 28.03
N ILE A 145 3.26 -18.60 27.18
CA ILE A 145 1.85 -18.16 27.17
C ILE A 145 1.03 -18.80 26.03
N MET A 146 1.66 -19.47 25.05
CA MET A 146 0.94 -19.95 23.85
C MET A 146 0.98 -21.47 23.70
N GLY A 147 -0.19 -22.10 23.59
CA GLY A 147 -0.34 -23.51 23.24
C GLY A 147 -1.26 -23.69 22.02
N SER A 148 -0.72 -24.19 20.90
CA SER A 148 -1.42 -25.05 19.93
C SER A 148 -0.54 -25.41 18.71
N ASP A 149 -0.55 -26.69 18.32
CA ASP A 149 0.35 -27.28 17.31
C ASP A 149 0.31 -26.66 15.89
N ARG A 150 -0.79 -25.99 15.49
CA ARG A 150 -0.91 -25.36 14.15
C ARG A 150 -0.41 -23.92 14.11
N HIS A 151 -0.58 -23.17 15.21
CA HIS A 151 0.09 -21.87 15.36
C HIS A 151 1.61 -22.08 15.31
N ASP A 152 2.09 -23.18 15.87
CA ASP A 152 3.51 -23.48 15.96
C ASP A 152 4.18 -23.61 14.59
N ALA A 153 3.53 -24.22 13.59
CA ALA A 153 4.11 -24.36 12.25
C ALA A 153 4.24 -23.00 11.50
N VAL A 154 3.21 -22.15 11.59
CA VAL A 154 3.24 -20.80 10.99
C VAL A 154 4.27 -19.93 11.69
N LEU A 155 4.31 -19.97 13.03
CA LEU A 155 5.27 -19.22 13.82
C LEU A 155 6.71 -19.75 13.62
N ALA A 156 6.91 -21.06 13.48
CA ALA A 156 8.21 -21.64 13.17
C ALA A 156 8.71 -21.19 11.79
N ARG A 157 7.87 -21.29 10.75
CA ARG A 157 8.20 -20.79 9.42
C ARG A 157 8.51 -19.29 9.44
N ALA A 158 7.76 -18.52 10.22
CA ALA A 158 8.01 -17.10 10.38
C ALA A 158 9.36 -16.82 11.06
N ARG A 159 9.72 -17.56 12.11
CA ARG A 159 11.04 -17.46 12.78
C ARG A 159 12.17 -17.76 11.82
N GLU A 160 12.09 -18.84 11.05
CA GLU A 160 13.08 -19.18 10.02
C GLU A 160 13.24 -18.06 8.99
N GLY A 161 12.12 -17.51 8.50
CA GLY A 161 12.12 -16.37 7.59
C GLY A 161 12.80 -15.14 8.21
N MET A 162 12.44 -14.80 9.45
CA MET A 162 13.04 -13.68 10.17
C MET A 162 14.54 -13.84 10.44
N ASP A 163 15.00 -15.06 10.73
CA ASP A 163 16.42 -15.34 10.92
C ASP A 163 17.20 -15.11 9.62
N LEU A 164 16.67 -15.55 8.48
CA LEU A 164 17.24 -15.28 7.15
C LEU A 164 17.25 -13.78 6.83
N LEU A 165 16.16 -13.06 7.12
CA LEU A 165 16.09 -11.60 6.95
C LEU A 165 17.14 -10.87 7.79
N ARG A 166 17.46 -11.33 9.00
CA ARG A 166 18.54 -10.74 9.83
C ARG A 166 19.91 -10.93 9.19
N ARG A 167 20.18 -12.08 8.55
CA ARG A 167 21.42 -12.24 7.76
C ARG A 167 21.42 -11.33 6.54
N GLY A 168 20.28 -11.21 5.88
CA GLY A 168 20.07 -10.29 4.76
C GLY A 168 20.35 -8.83 5.11
N TRP A 169 19.93 -8.39 6.29
CA TRP A 169 20.25 -7.06 6.84
C TRP A 169 21.76 -6.83 7.00
N GLN A 170 22.54 -7.88 7.17
CA GLN A 170 24.00 -7.82 7.28
C GLN A 170 24.72 -7.94 5.92
N GLY A 171 23.98 -8.10 4.82
CA GLY A 171 24.50 -8.12 3.45
C GLY A 171 24.31 -9.43 2.69
N ASP A 172 23.74 -10.47 3.28
CA ASP A 172 23.44 -11.74 2.58
C ASP A 172 22.15 -11.64 1.75
N LEU A 173 22.25 -11.09 0.54
CA LEU A 173 21.08 -10.86 -0.34
C LEU A 173 20.31 -12.14 -0.69
N ASN A 174 20.99 -13.29 -0.77
CA ASN A 174 20.31 -14.57 -1.03
C ASN A 174 19.44 -14.97 0.17
N ALA A 175 19.94 -14.80 1.39
CA ALA A 175 19.13 -15.00 2.59
C ALA A 175 17.98 -14.01 2.69
N LEU A 176 18.20 -12.75 2.29
CA LEU A 176 17.16 -11.73 2.27
C LEU A 176 15.97 -12.18 1.41
N GLN A 177 16.25 -12.62 0.18
CA GLN A 177 15.26 -13.11 -0.77
C GLN A 177 14.56 -14.38 -0.27
N GLU A 178 15.31 -15.36 0.27
CA GLU A 178 14.71 -16.58 0.82
C GLU A 178 13.83 -16.28 2.04
N GLY A 179 14.28 -15.38 2.92
CA GLY A 179 13.53 -14.94 4.10
C GLY A 179 12.23 -14.23 3.71
N ALA A 180 12.29 -13.35 2.71
CA ALA A 180 11.11 -12.68 2.17
C ALA A 180 10.12 -13.68 1.57
N ALA A 181 10.59 -14.60 0.72
CA ALA A 181 9.75 -15.64 0.12
C ALA A 181 9.07 -16.56 1.15
N ARG A 182 9.67 -16.75 2.32
CA ARG A 182 9.08 -17.55 3.41
C ARG A 182 7.93 -16.83 4.12
N LEU A 183 8.01 -15.50 4.21
CA LEU A 183 7.00 -14.66 4.86
C LEU A 183 5.91 -14.16 3.90
N ALA A 184 6.20 -14.06 2.60
CA ALA A 184 5.23 -13.62 1.60
C ALA A 184 3.96 -14.49 1.66
N GLY A 185 2.81 -13.85 1.85
CA GLY A 185 1.51 -14.51 1.99
C GLY A 185 1.33 -15.36 3.25
N LEU A 186 2.26 -15.31 4.23
CA LEU A 186 2.18 -16.12 5.44
C LEU A 186 1.19 -15.52 6.46
N GLY A 187 0.17 -16.29 6.85
CA GLY A 187 -0.87 -15.87 7.79
C GLY A 187 -2.26 -15.88 7.15
N GLY A 188 -3.29 -15.52 7.92
CA GLY A 188 -4.67 -15.39 7.42
C GLY A 188 -5.02 -13.95 7.03
N GLY A 189 -6.16 -13.79 6.32
CA GLY A 189 -6.71 -12.48 5.94
C GLY A 189 -6.45 -12.07 4.49
N LEU A 190 -6.96 -10.89 4.11
CA LEU A 190 -6.73 -10.29 2.77
C LEU A 190 -5.31 -9.74 2.62
N THR A 191 -4.71 -9.32 3.74
CA THR A 191 -3.29 -8.96 3.87
C THR A 191 -2.67 -9.88 4.94
N PRO A 192 -2.05 -11.00 4.54
CA PRO A 192 -1.40 -11.91 5.47
C PRO A 192 -0.37 -11.21 6.36
N SER A 193 -0.27 -11.61 7.63
CA SER A 193 0.62 -10.98 8.61
C SER A 193 2.10 -10.95 8.22
N GLY A 194 2.54 -11.89 7.36
CA GLY A 194 3.87 -11.89 6.78
C GLY A 194 4.11 -10.73 5.82
N ASP A 195 3.12 -10.35 5.00
CA ASP A 195 3.21 -9.20 4.10
C ASP A 195 3.24 -7.88 4.89
N ASP A 196 2.48 -7.79 5.98
CA ASP A 196 2.52 -6.65 6.91
C ASP A 196 3.90 -6.54 7.58
N PHE A 197 4.48 -7.67 7.99
CA PHE A 197 5.83 -7.71 8.56
C PHE A 197 6.88 -7.25 7.53
N LEU A 198 6.83 -7.76 6.29
CA LEU A 198 7.76 -7.38 5.23
C LEU A 198 7.63 -5.89 4.90
N THR A 199 6.41 -5.35 4.83
CA THR A 199 6.17 -3.92 4.65
C THR A 199 6.78 -3.11 5.78
N GLY A 200 6.58 -3.53 7.04
CA GLY A 200 7.21 -2.91 8.22
C GLY A 200 8.74 -2.95 8.16
N LEU A 201 9.32 -4.06 7.70
CA LEU A 201 10.76 -4.21 7.51
C LEU A 201 11.30 -3.27 6.42
N MET A 202 10.60 -3.13 5.30
CA MET A 202 10.97 -2.19 4.23
C MET A 202 10.93 -0.74 4.74
N LEU A 203 9.90 -0.36 5.50
CA LEU A 203 9.83 0.96 6.14
C LEU A 203 10.99 1.17 7.12
N TRP A 204 11.34 0.14 7.90
CA TRP A 204 12.50 0.19 8.78
C TRP A 204 13.82 0.32 8.02
N ALA A 205 13.95 -0.36 6.88
CA ALA A 205 15.12 -0.21 6.00
C ALA A 205 15.26 1.23 5.51
N TRP A 206 14.16 1.87 5.09
CA TRP A 206 14.16 3.30 4.73
C TRP A 206 14.59 4.22 5.87
N LEU A 207 14.44 3.81 7.13
CA LEU A 207 14.91 4.56 8.28
C LEU A 207 16.37 4.25 8.68
N ALA A 208 16.80 2.99 8.60
CA ALA A 208 18.00 2.52 9.30
C ALA A 208 19.04 1.82 8.41
N HIS A 209 18.66 1.34 7.22
CA HIS A 209 19.59 0.67 6.31
C HIS A 209 20.46 1.71 5.56
N PRO A 210 21.75 1.41 5.27
CA PRO A 210 22.61 2.31 4.50
C PRO A 210 22.18 2.44 3.03
N ASP A 211 21.61 1.38 2.45
CA ASP A 211 21.08 1.37 1.08
C ASP A 211 19.65 0.79 1.04
N PRO A 212 18.62 1.59 1.38
CA PRO A 212 17.24 1.11 1.43
C PRO A 212 16.66 0.68 0.08
N PRO A 213 16.90 1.38 -1.06
CA PRO A 213 16.39 0.96 -2.35
C PRO A 213 16.79 -0.47 -2.72
N THR A 214 18.08 -0.79 -2.65
CA THR A 214 18.58 -2.13 -2.97
C THR A 214 18.02 -3.18 -2.01
N PHE A 215 17.97 -2.87 -0.71
CA PHE A 215 17.39 -3.77 0.29
C PHE A 215 15.91 -4.06 -0.01
N CYS A 216 15.11 -3.03 -0.25
CA CYS A 216 13.67 -3.16 -0.51
C CYS A 216 13.41 -3.90 -1.83
N GLN A 217 14.24 -3.69 -2.85
CA GLN A 217 14.11 -4.39 -4.13
C GLN A 217 14.41 -5.89 -3.99
N ALA A 218 15.27 -6.30 -3.07
CA ALA A 218 15.53 -7.72 -2.81
C ALA A 218 14.46 -8.38 -1.93
N VAL A 219 13.62 -7.61 -1.23
CA VAL A 219 12.47 -8.11 -0.46
C VAL A 219 11.23 -8.28 -1.33
N ALA A 220 11.04 -7.40 -2.32
CA ALA A 220 9.87 -7.36 -3.22
C ALA A 220 9.95 -8.42 -4.33
#